data_AF-A0A4Z0P3L3-F1
#
_entry.id   AF-A0A4Z0P3L3-F1
#
_cell.length_a   1.000
_cell.length_b   1.000
_cell.length_c   1.000
_cell.angle_alpha   90.00
_cell.angle_beta   90.00
_cell.angle_gamma   90.00
#
_symmetry.space_group_name_H-M   'P 1'
#
loop_
_entity.id
_entity.type
_entity.pdbx_description
1 polymer ?
#
loop_
_entity_poly.entity_id
_entity_poly.type
_entity_poly.pdbx_seq_one_letter_code
_entity_poly.pdbx_strand_id
1 'polypeptide(L)'
;MGIPRVISDSSGRSSGVMTYLEIQKGLGPDDYILFVNTGWEDNRSLDFLRDQQLYWGAPIRYLEYCAVNGWKEVTYDTCARVDWFSTDVAYLRQAIANSPFWRRIMAAYLSPGKPRDNKAKARAAKGYPLFQEPNRIREVLMLPNIAAKFCTQELKVRVMRDFMRSQGYTHWQMVQGIRADEPHRLHKSKDSKEPRWDNVYPLADAGITEKDVRAFWRRQPFDLQLESYEGNCRFCFEKNKAKLQLLTDETPIAAQVLAETEEATRTTFIDKLPLQAFLNRVGRRPIEDQRRALLEAPPQPISCFCGD
;
A
#
# COMPACT_ATOMS: atom_id res chain seq x y z
N MET A 1 -11.13 -9.90 30.70
CA MET A 1 -10.55 -10.02 29.35
C MET A 1 -9.96 -8.67 28.99
N GLY A 2 -8.77 -8.64 28.41
CA GLY A 2 -8.13 -7.40 27.97
C GLY A 2 -8.86 -6.79 26.76
N ILE A 3 -8.50 -5.57 26.39
CA ILE A 3 -8.98 -4.98 25.13
C ILE A 3 -8.29 -5.73 23.98
N PRO A 4 -9.03 -6.27 22.98
CA PRO A 4 -8.44 -6.93 21.81
C PRO A 4 -7.46 -6.00 21.10
N ARG A 5 -6.41 -6.54 20.48
CA ARG A 5 -5.40 -5.72 19.83
C ARG A 5 -5.15 -6.19 18.41
N VAL A 6 -5.05 -5.23 17.50
CA VAL A 6 -4.49 -5.45 16.17
C VAL A 6 -3.09 -4.85 16.16
N ILE A 7 -2.10 -5.71 16.00
CA ILE A 7 -0.70 -5.37 15.82
C ILE A 7 -0.47 -5.24 14.32
N SER A 8 -0.42 -4.00 13.83
CA SER A 8 -0.41 -3.70 12.40
C SER A 8 1.00 -3.79 11.83
N ASP A 9 1.34 -4.96 11.30
CA ASP A 9 2.60 -5.14 10.58
C ASP A 9 2.44 -4.70 9.13
N SER A 10 3.02 -3.55 8.78
CA SER A 10 2.96 -2.99 7.43
C SER A 10 4.08 -3.47 6.51
N SER A 11 4.86 -4.48 6.92
CA SER A 11 6.07 -4.95 6.25
C SER A 11 7.18 -3.88 6.16
N GLY A 12 7.24 -3.00 7.15
CA GLY A 12 8.31 -2.01 7.29
C GLY A 12 9.26 -2.40 8.42
N ARG A 13 10.49 -1.89 8.39
CA ARG A 13 11.46 -2.15 9.47
C ARG A 13 10.95 -1.72 10.85
N SER A 14 10.25 -0.59 10.94
CA SER A 14 9.70 -0.09 12.21
C SER A 14 8.53 -0.97 12.69
N SER A 15 7.59 -1.31 11.81
CA SER A 15 6.48 -2.22 12.15
C SER A 15 6.99 -3.61 12.54
N GLY A 16 8.01 -4.15 11.88
CA GLY A 16 8.61 -5.42 12.28
C GLY A 16 9.29 -5.37 13.67
N VAL A 17 9.96 -4.25 14.03
CA VAL A 17 10.48 -4.06 15.40
C VAL A 17 9.33 -4.01 16.42
N MET A 18 8.26 -3.29 16.11
CA MET A 18 7.06 -3.25 16.96
C MET A 18 6.49 -4.67 17.13
N THR A 19 6.29 -5.40 16.04
CA THR A 19 5.79 -6.78 16.04
C THR A 19 6.66 -7.67 16.92
N TYR A 20 7.99 -7.63 16.75
CA TYR A 20 8.92 -8.37 17.59
C TYR A 20 8.74 -8.05 19.07
N LEU A 21 8.69 -6.77 19.44
CA LEU A 21 8.54 -6.34 20.84
C LEU A 21 7.19 -6.76 21.44
N GLU A 22 6.11 -6.69 20.68
CA GLU A 22 4.79 -7.16 21.14
C GLU A 22 4.77 -8.68 21.34
N ILE A 23 5.46 -9.45 20.50
CA ILE A 23 5.66 -10.89 20.70
C ILE A 23 6.42 -11.16 22.02
N GLN A 24 7.49 -10.41 22.30
CA GLN A 24 8.28 -10.59 23.53
C GLN A 24 7.48 -10.27 24.82
N LYS A 25 6.45 -9.42 24.74
CA LYS A 25 5.55 -9.14 25.87
C LYS A 25 4.58 -10.30 26.16
N GLY A 26 4.47 -11.27 25.26
CA GLY A 26 3.48 -12.34 25.30
C GLY A 26 2.18 -11.92 24.61
N LEU A 27 1.77 -12.68 23.60
CA LEU A 27 0.51 -12.48 22.90
C LEU A 27 -0.64 -13.16 23.66
N GLY A 28 -1.72 -12.42 23.88
CA GLY A 28 -2.99 -12.95 24.35
C GLY A 28 -3.81 -13.59 23.22
N PRO A 29 -4.92 -14.27 23.57
CA PRO A 29 -5.80 -14.91 22.59
C PRO A 29 -6.53 -13.91 21.67
N ASP A 30 -6.67 -12.65 22.10
CA ASP A 30 -7.34 -11.57 21.37
C ASP A 30 -6.36 -10.62 20.67
N ASP A 31 -5.09 -11.03 20.54
CA ASP A 31 -4.04 -10.29 19.83
C ASP A 31 -3.85 -10.82 18.41
N TYR A 32 -4.04 -9.95 17.43
CA TYR A 32 -3.92 -10.29 16.02
C TYR A 32 -2.79 -9.49 15.38
N ILE A 33 -1.72 -10.17 14.95
CA ILE A 33 -0.72 -9.56 14.08
C ILE A 33 -1.24 -9.62 12.66
N LEU A 34 -1.58 -8.47 12.09
CA LEU A 34 -2.21 -8.37 10.78
C LEU A 34 -1.29 -7.66 9.80
N PHE A 35 -1.09 -8.29 8.65
CA PHE A 35 -0.66 -7.61 7.43
C PHE A 35 -1.80 -7.60 6.43
N VAL A 36 -2.04 -6.44 5.80
CA VAL A 36 -3.11 -6.30 4.81
C VAL A 36 -2.51 -6.06 3.44
N ASN A 37 -2.58 -7.10 2.61
CA ASN A 37 -2.04 -7.13 1.27
C ASN A 37 -2.97 -6.40 0.30
N THR A 38 -2.44 -5.34 -0.33
CA THR A 38 -3.14 -4.60 -1.39
C THR A 38 -2.98 -5.26 -2.75
N GLY A 39 -2.01 -6.20 -2.87
CA GLY A 39 -1.52 -6.78 -4.11
C GLY A 39 -0.71 -5.80 -4.96
N TRP A 40 -0.24 -4.71 -4.35
CA TRP A 40 0.59 -3.68 -4.97
C TRP A 40 1.99 -3.58 -4.35
N GLU A 41 2.26 -4.43 -3.37
CA GLU A 41 3.50 -4.57 -2.63
C GLU A 41 4.64 -5.07 -3.53
N ASP A 42 5.86 -4.73 -3.14
CA ASP A 42 7.07 -5.35 -3.66
C ASP A 42 7.23 -6.75 -3.02
N ASN A 43 7.60 -7.75 -3.82
CA ASN A 43 7.71 -9.13 -3.35
C ASN A 43 8.68 -9.29 -2.17
N ARG A 44 9.72 -8.42 -2.09
CA ARG A 44 10.68 -8.42 -0.99
C ARG A 44 10.06 -8.02 0.36
N SER A 45 8.97 -7.25 0.35
CA SER A 45 8.16 -7.00 1.54
C SER A 45 7.44 -8.28 2.01
N LEU A 46 6.89 -9.04 1.07
CA LEU A 46 6.22 -10.31 1.39
C LEU A 46 7.23 -11.34 1.92
N ASP A 47 8.42 -11.40 1.31
CA ASP A 47 9.52 -12.24 1.79
C ASP A 47 9.93 -11.86 3.22
N PHE A 48 10.01 -10.56 3.49
CA PHE A 48 10.34 -10.06 4.81
C PHE A 48 9.31 -10.48 5.87
N LEU A 49 8.01 -10.40 5.58
CA LEU A 49 6.97 -10.90 6.50
C LEU A 49 7.05 -12.41 6.70
N ARG A 50 7.27 -13.19 5.63
CA ARG A 50 7.50 -14.64 5.73
C ARG A 50 8.66 -14.94 6.65
N ASP A 51 9.77 -14.22 6.51
CA ASP A 51 10.96 -14.43 7.33
C ASP A 51 10.68 -14.06 8.80
N GLN A 52 9.89 -13.02 9.09
CA GLN A 52 9.42 -12.76 10.45
C GLN A 52 8.61 -13.93 11.03
N GLN A 53 7.72 -14.55 10.26
CA GLN A 53 6.99 -15.73 10.71
C GLN A 53 7.92 -16.91 10.99
N LEU A 54 8.89 -17.16 10.11
CA LEU A 54 9.81 -18.30 10.21
C LEU A 54 10.82 -18.15 11.36
N TYR A 55 11.46 -16.99 11.48
CA TYR A 55 12.53 -16.77 12.46
C TYR A 55 12.00 -16.43 13.85
N TRP A 56 10.82 -15.83 13.98
CA TRP A 56 10.27 -15.41 15.27
C TRP A 56 9.08 -16.25 15.73
N GLY A 57 8.57 -17.16 14.88
CA GLY A 57 7.31 -17.85 15.16
C GLY A 57 6.11 -16.91 15.21
N ALA A 58 6.19 -15.76 14.53
CA ALA A 58 5.16 -14.73 14.56
C ALA A 58 3.87 -15.23 13.87
N PRO A 59 2.70 -15.24 14.55
CA PRO A 59 1.43 -15.65 13.94
C PRO A 59 0.82 -14.54 13.08
N ILE A 60 1.57 -14.07 12.07
CA ILE A 60 1.12 -13.01 11.14
C ILE A 60 0.01 -13.55 10.24
N ARG A 61 -1.15 -12.89 10.24
CA ARG A 61 -2.28 -13.18 9.34
C ARG A 61 -2.28 -12.20 8.17
N TYR A 62 -2.37 -12.73 6.96
CA TYR A 62 -2.38 -11.94 5.73
C TYR A 62 -3.83 -11.79 5.29
N LEU A 63 -4.29 -10.56 5.22
CA LEU A 63 -5.64 -10.24 4.78
C LEU A 63 -5.62 -9.58 3.42
N GLU A 64 -6.61 -9.89 2.59
CA GLU A 64 -6.84 -9.25 1.30
C GLU A 64 -8.28 -8.81 1.17
N TYR A 65 -8.53 -7.77 0.37
CA TYR A 65 -9.87 -7.48 -0.08
C TYR A 65 -10.45 -8.65 -0.88
N CYS A 66 -11.71 -8.98 -0.59
CA CYS A 66 -12.51 -9.93 -1.36
C CYS A 66 -13.84 -9.28 -1.73
N ALA A 67 -14.23 -9.35 -3.01
CA ALA A 67 -15.48 -8.75 -3.49
C ALA A 67 -16.74 -9.35 -2.86
N VAL A 68 -16.68 -10.62 -2.44
CA VAL A 68 -17.83 -11.36 -1.90
C VAL A 68 -18.02 -11.04 -0.41
N ASN A 69 -16.96 -11.18 0.39
CA ASN A 69 -17.03 -11.11 1.85
C ASN A 69 -16.43 -9.83 2.45
N GLY A 70 -15.97 -8.90 1.60
CA GLY A 70 -15.20 -7.72 2.00
C GLY A 70 -13.74 -8.02 2.28
N TRP A 71 -13.44 -9.17 2.88
CA TRP A 71 -12.09 -9.65 3.15
C TRP A 71 -11.96 -11.16 2.94
N LYS A 72 -10.72 -11.62 2.80
CA LYS A 72 -10.32 -13.02 2.90
C LYS A 72 -8.97 -13.11 3.57
N GLU A 73 -8.70 -14.23 4.21
CA GLU A 73 -7.35 -14.56 4.65
C GLU A 73 -6.61 -15.31 3.54
N VAL A 74 -5.32 -15.02 3.44
CA VAL A 74 -4.38 -15.66 2.52
C VAL A 74 -3.11 -16.05 3.29
N THR A 75 -2.22 -16.76 2.62
CA THR A 75 -0.87 -17.11 3.09
C THR A 75 0.17 -16.37 2.27
N TYR A 76 1.44 -16.49 2.65
CA TYR A 76 2.54 -16.06 1.80
C TYR A 76 2.39 -16.64 0.37
N ASP A 77 2.13 -17.94 0.23
CA ASP A 77 2.06 -18.58 -1.10
C ASP A 77 0.82 -18.20 -1.92
N THR A 78 -0.26 -17.80 -1.27
CA THR A 78 -1.56 -17.56 -1.93
C THR A 78 -1.93 -16.08 -2.06
N CYS A 79 -1.13 -15.19 -1.47
CA CYS A 79 -1.37 -13.75 -1.58
C CYS A 79 -1.11 -13.24 -3.00
N ALA A 80 -1.97 -12.33 -3.45
CA ALA A 80 -1.83 -11.61 -4.69
C ALA A 80 -0.54 -10.80 -4.71
N ARG A 81 0.17 -10.86 -5.83
CA ARG A 81 1.43 -10.14 -6.02
C ARG A 81 1.66 -9.84 -7.49
N VAL A 82 2.51 -8.85 -7.74
CA VAL A 82 2.94 -8.48 -9.09
C VAL A 82 4.46 -8.55 -9.11
N ASP A 83 5.02 -9.36 -10.02
CA ASP A 83 6.43 -9.25 -10.35
C ASP A 83 6.64 -8.01 -11.23
N TRP A 84 6.97 -6.90 -10.58
CA TRP A 84 7.19 -5.61 -11.23
C TRP A 84 8.38 -5.58 -12.20
N PHE A 85 9.28 -6.56 -12.12
CA PHE A 85 10.45 -6.68 -12.99
C PHE A 85 10.19 -7.59 -14.20
N SER A 86 9.01 -8.21 -14.27
CA SER A 86 8.64 -9.06 -15.40
C SER A 86 8.69 -8.28 -16.72
N THR A 87 9.27 -8.90 -17.73
CA THR A 87 9.25 -8.39 -19.11
C THR A 87 8.04 -8.89 -19.90
N ASP A 88 7.22 -9.75 -19.31
CA ASP A 88 6.00 -10.26 -19.93
C ASP A 88 4.83 -9.29 -19.68
N VAL A 89 4.48 -8.53 -20.71
CA VAL A 89 3.38 -7.56 -20.70
C VAL A 89 2.02 -8.23 -20.45
N ALA A 90 1.81 -9.44 -20.99
CA ALA A 90 0.53 -10.15 -20.80
C ALA A 90 0.38 -10.60 -19.35
N TYR A 91 1.45 -11.12 -18.76
CA TYR A 91 1.51 -11.41 -17.32
C TYR A 91 1.24 -10.15 -16.49
N LEU A 92 1.96 -9.05 -16.73
CA LEU A 92 1.80 -7.81 -15.96
C LEU A 92 0.36 -7.30 -16.00
N ARG A 93 -0.25 -7.25 -17.20
CA ARG A 93 -1.66 -6.87 -17.36
C ARG A 93 -2.58 -7.78 -16.55
N GLN A 94 -2.38 -9.10 -16.63
CA GLN A 94 -3.20 -10.06 -15.91
C GLN A 94 -3.01 -9.97 -14.39
N ALA A 95 -1.78 -9.85 -13.90
CA ALA A 95 -1.45 -9.75 -12.48
C ALA A 95 -2.02 -8.46 -11.87
N ILE A 96 -1.83 -7.31 -12.54
CA ILE A 96 -2.39 -6.03 -12.12
C ILE A 96 -3.92 -6.09 -12.09
N ALA A 97 -4.56 -6.57 -13.17
CA ALA A 97 -6.02 -6.67 -13.26
C ALA A 97 -6.65 -7.58 -12.19
N ASN A 98 -5.90 -8.60 -11.75
CA ASN A 98 -6.37 -9.54 -10.72
C ASN A 98 -6.06 -9.11 -9.28
N SER A 99 -5.23 -8.09 -9.08
CA SER A 99 -4.88 -7.59 -7.74
C SER A 99 -6.12 -7.13 -6.94
N PRO A 100 -6.12 -7.25 -5.60
CA PRO A 100 -7.14 -6.66 -4.75
C PRO A 100 -7.32 -5.17 -4.99
N PHE A 101 -6.22 -4.45 -5.24
CA PHE A 101 -6.24 -3.06 -5.68
C PHE A 101 -7.15 -2.86 -6.88
N TRP A 102 -6.91 -3.59 -7.98
CA TRP A 102 -7.73 -3.45 -9.18
C TRP A 102 -9.17 -3.90 -8.94
N ARG A 103 -9.38 -5.02 -8.28
CA ARG A 103 -10.73 -5.56 -8.04
C ARG A 103 -11.59 -4.66 -7.15
N ARG A 104 -11.00 -3.97 -6.16
CA ARG A 104 -11.75 -3.07 -5.29
C ARG A 104 -11.87 -1.66 -5.86
N ILE A 105 -10.73 -1.12 -6.26
CA ILE A 105 -10.57 0.29 -6.60
C ILE A 105 -10.91 0.51 -8.06
N MET A 106 -10.68 -0.45 -8.97
CA MET A 106 -10.91 -0.23 -10.41
C MET A 106 -12.21 -0.87 -10.92
N ALA A 107 -12.57 -2.07 -10.47
CA ALA A 107 -13.76 -2.75 -10.98
C ALA A 107 -15.09 -2.02 -10.64
N ALA A 108 -15.15 -1.38 -9.47
CA ALA A 108 -16.30 -0.53 -9.10
C ALA A 108 -16.43 0.72 -9.98
N TYR A 109 -15.33 1.16 -10.60
CA TYR A 109 -15.26 2.39 -11.41
C TYR A 109 -15.66 2.11 -12.87
N LEU A 110 -15.45 0.86 -13.30
CA LEU A 110 -15.74 0.38 -14.65
C LEU A 110 -17.10 -0.31 -14.78
N SER A 111 -17.88 -0.41 -13.70
CA SER A 111 -19.19 -1.08 -13.69
C SER A 111 -20.33 -0.15 -14.15
N PRO A 112 -21.19 -0.55 -15.12
CA PRO A 112 -22.30 0.28 -15.60
C PRO A 112 -23.47 0.35 -14.59
N GLY A 113 -23.85 1.54 -14.11
CA GLY A 113 -24.92 1.76 -13.10
C GLY A 113 -25.42 3.23 -12.96
N LYS A 114 -26.62 3.44 -12.39
CA LYS A 114 -27.56 4.59 -12.59
C LYS A 114 -26.99 6.03 -12.39
N PRO A 115 -27.41 7.01 -13.24
CA PRO A 115 -26.88 8.38 -13.25
C PRO A 115 -27.44 9.33 -12.17
N ARG A 116 -26.59 10.25 -11.70
CA ARG A 116 -26.97 11.52 -11.04
C ARG A 116 -26.37 12.73 -11.80
N ASP A 117 -27.22 13.70 -12.10
CA ASP A 117 -26.94 15.10 -12.54
C ASP A 117 -26.91 15.47 -14.05
N ASN A 118 -27.54 16.62 -14.34
CA ASN A 118 -28.06 17.16 -15.60
C ASN A 118 -27.04 17.91 -16.49
N LYS A 119 -25.77 18.03 -16.10
CA LYS A 119 -24.77 18.84 -16.85
C LYS A 119 -24.12 18.14 -18.04
N ALA A 120 -24.48 16.89 -18.30
CA ALA A 120 -23.73 15.99 -19.17
C ALA A 120 -24.18 15.97 -20.65
N LYS A 121 -25.05 16.90 -21.09
CA LYS A 121 -25.46 17.04 -22.51
C LYS A 121 -24.43 17.75 -23.40
N ALA A 122 -23.50 18.54 -22.85
CA ALA A 122 -22.60 19.39 -23.65
C ALA A 122 -21.32 18.71 -24.19
N ARG A 123 -20.98 17.49 -23.70
CA ARG A 123 -19.64 16.89 -23.91
C ARG A 123 -19.58 15.75 -24.93
N ALA A 124 -20.71 15.37 -25.53
CA ALA A 124 -20.82 14.22 -26.45
C ALA A 124 -20.34 14.47 -27.90
N ALA A 125 -19.71 15.61 -28.20
CA ALA A 125 -19.50 16.05 -29.59
C ALA A 125 -18.14 15.70 -30.22
N LYS A 126 -17.27 14.89 -29.61
CA LYS A 126 -15.90 14.64 -30.12
C LYS A 126 -15.48 13.17 -30.00
N GLY A 127 -15.93 12.35 -30.94
CA GLY A 127 -15.71 10.90 -30.97
C GLY A 127 -14.29 10.47 -31.33
N TYR A 128 -13.80 9.43 -30.64
CA TYR A 128 -12.72 8.52 -31.07
C TYR A 128 -12.94 7.13 -30.46
N PRO A 129 -12.55 6.03 -31.13
CA PRO A 129 -13.01 4.68 -30.81
C PRO A 129 -11.91 3.78 -30.25
N LEU A 130 -12.03 3.36 -28.99
CA LEU A 130 -11.60 2.05 -28.51
C LEU A 130 -12.61 1.66 -27.42
N PHE A 131 -13.21 0.48 -27.58
CA PHE A 131 -14.42 -0.04 -26.91
C PHE A 131 -15.74 0.49 -27.50
N GLN A 132 -16.39 -0.36 -28.31
CA GLN A 132 -17.72 -0.11 -28.89
C GLN A 132 -18.77 0.02 -27.76
N GLU A 133 -19.49 1.14 -27.78
CA GLU A 133 -20.64 1.55 -26.96
C GLU A 133 -21.87 0.61 -27.12
N PRO A 134 -22.97 0.64 -26.33
CA PRO A 134 -23.44 1.74 -25.46
C PRO A 134 -24.07 1.32 -24.11
N ASN A 135 -23.68 2.01 -23.03
CA ASN A 135 -24.59 2.61 -22.03
C ASN A 135 -23.85 2.93 -20.71
N ARG A 136 -23.53 4.23 -20.56
CA ARG A 136 -23.40 4.98 -19.29
C ARG A 136 -22.14 4.77 -18.44
N ILE A 137 -21.00 5.27 -18.92
CA ILE A 137 -19.87 5.69 -18.06
C ILE A 137 -20.16 7.11 -17.55
N ARG A 138 -20.75 7.29 -16.36
CA ARG A 138 -20.90 8.64 -15.76
C ARG A 138 -20.98 8.63 -14.22
N GLU A 139 -19.84 8.47 -13.55
CA GLU A 139 -19.39 9.26 -12.38
C GLU A 139 -17.84 9.26 -12.45
N VAL A 140 -17.17 10.41 -12.51
CA VAL A 140 -15.71 10.46 -12.66
C VAL A 140 -15.08 9.97 -11.36
N LEU A 141 -14.55 8.75 -11.37
CA LEU A 141 -13.90 8.13 -10.22
C LEU A 141 -12.40 8.04 -10.51
N MET A 142 -11.60 8.71 -9.68
CA MET A 142 -10.17 8.96 -9.89
C MET A 142 -9.28 7.83 -9.39
N LEU A 143 -8.21 7.51 -10.13
CA LEU A 143 -7.12 6.72 -9.57
C LEU A 143 -6.68 7.28 -8.21
N PRO A 144 -6.34 6.41 -7.25
CA PRO A 144 -5.95 6.88 -5.93
C PRO A 144 -4.69 7.73 -6.06
N ASN A 145 -4.70 8.83 -5.33
CA ASN A 145 -3.68 9.87 -5.36
C ASN A 145 -3.57 10.51 -3.98
N ILE A 146 -2.68 11.50 -3.83
CA ILE A 146 -2.40 12.11 -2.53
C ILE A 146 -3.63 12.77 -1.88
N ALA A 147 -4.59 13.27 -2.68
CA ALA A 147 -5.84 13.83 -2.20
C ALA A 147 -6.90 12.75 -1.91
N ALA A 148 -6.83 11.62 -2.60
CA ALA A 148 -7.82 10.54 -2.55
C ALA A 148 -7.17 9.18 -2.30
N LYS A 149 -6.82 8.90 -1.04
CA LYS A 149 -6.10 7.69 -0.60
C LYS A 149 -7.01 6.46 -0.44
N PHE A 150 -7.85 6.17 -1.44
CA PHE A 150 -8.83 5.07 -1.36
C PHE A 150 -8.19 3.69 -1.18
N CYS A 151 -6.98 3.48 -1.69
CA CYS A 151 -6.26 2.23 -1.48
C CYS A 151 -6.07 1.92 0.02
N THR A 152 -5.70 2.92 0.84
CA THR A 152 -5.57 2.72 2.30
C THR A 152 -6.92 2.45 2.94
N GLN A 153 -7.94 3.25 2.63
CA GLN A 153 -9.26 3.10 3.26
C GLN A 153 -9.93 1.76 2.90
N GLU A 154 -9.96 1.41 1.61
CA GLU A 154 -10.71 0.27 1.12
C GLU A 154 -9.96 -1.05 1.23
N LEU A 155 -8.64 -1.04 1.00
CA LEU A 155 -7.86 -2.27 0.98
C LEU A 155 -7.24 -2.58 2.33
N LYS A 156 -7.01 -1.59 3.21
CA LYS A 156 -6.39 -1.81 4.52
C LYS A 156 -7.38 -1.64 5.67
N VAL A 157 -7.87 -0.42 5.85
CA VAL A 157 -8.67 -0.05 7.03
C VAL A 157 -9.97 -0.86 7.09
N ARG A 158 -10.73 -0.90 5.99
CA ARG A 158 -12.00 -1.65 5.95
C ARG A 158 -11.80 -3.16 6.04
N VAL A 159 -10.75 -3.70 5.41
CA VAL A 159 -10.42 -5.12 5.49
C VAL A 159 -10.11 -5.54 6.93
N MET A 160 -9.25 -4.80 7.64
CA MET A 160 -8.98 -5.07 9.07
C MET A 160 -10.22 -4.92 9.93
N ARG A 161 -11.00 -3.86 9.71
CA ARG A 161 -12.24 -3.62 10.46
C ARG A 161 -13.23 -4.77 10.29
N ASP A 162 -13.44 -5.22 9.06
CA ASP A 162 -14.42 -6.28 8.77
C ASP A 162 -13.92 -7.64 9.26
N PHE A 163 -12.60 -7.86 9.24
CA PHE A 163 -11.96 -8.97 9.94
C PHE A 163 -12.24 -8.92 11.45
N MET A 164 -11.93 -7.83 12.16
CA MET A 164 -12.15 -7.72 13.61
C MET A 164 -13.61 -7.89 14.00
N ARG A 165 -14.53 -7.34 13.20
CA ARG A 165 -15.98 -7.54 13.40
C ARG A 165 -16.40 -8.99 13.24
N SER A 166 -15.80 -9.73 12.31
CA SER A 166 -16.07 -11.17 12.14
C SER A 166 -15.60 -12.00 13.33
N GLN A 167 -14.62 -11.50 14.10
CA GLN A 167 -14.19 -12.11 15.36
C GLN A 167 -15.11 -11.74 16.54
N GLY A 168 -16.13 -10.90 16.33
CA GLY A 168 -17.09 -10.49 17.36
C GLY A 168 -16.75 -9.18 18.08
N TYR A 169 -15.66 -8.51 17.71
CA TYR A 169 -15.26 -7.28 18.38
C TYR A 169 -15.92 -6.03 17.79
N THR A 170 -16.35 -5.15 18.69
CA THR A 170 -16.90 -3.84 18.35
C THR A 170 -15.92 -2.71 18.64
N HIS A 171 -14.90 -2.97 19.46
CA HIS A 171 -13.83 -2.05 19.81
C HIS A 171 -12.51 -2.80 20.08
N TRP A 172 -11.35 -2.23 19.69
CA TRP A 172 -10.01 -2.81 19.87
C TRP A 172 -8.92 -1.74 19.95
N GLN A 173 -7.66 -2.12 20.20
CA GLN A 173 -6.51 -1.24 20.05
C GLN A 173 -5.81 -1.46 18.70
N MET A 174 -5.44 -0.39 18.02
CA MET A 174 -4.62 -0.40 16.81
C MET A 174 -3.18 -0.07 17.20
N VAL A 175 -2.34 -1.09 17.31
CA VAL A 175 -0.92 -0.96 17.65
C VAL A 175 -0.13 -0.66 16.37
N GLN A 176 0.58 0.46 16.35
CA GLN A 176 1.26 0.98 15.16
C GLN A 176 2.75 1.26 15.40
N GLY A 177 3.57 0.95 14.40
CA GLY A 177 5.02 1.10 14.44
C GLY A 177 5.52 2.54 14.20
N ILE A 178 4.86 3.54 14.79
CA ILE A 178 5.29 4.95 14.73
C ILE A 178 6.34 5.20 15.81
N ARG A 179 7.48 5.76 15.41
CA ARG A 179 8.64 5.99 16.27
C ARG A 179 8.60 7.32 17.00
N ALA A 180 9.46 7.47 18.01
CA ALA A 180 9.60 8.69 18.78
C ALA A 180 10.13 9.87 17.93
N ASP A 181 10.95 9.58 16.92
CA ASP A 181 11.51 10.56 15.97
C ASP A 181 10.57 10.89 14.79
N GLU A 182 9.29 10.50 14.87
CA GLU A 182 8.24 10.81 13.90
C GLU A 182 7.11 11.67 14.49
N PRO A 183 7.40 12.81 15.16
CA PRO A 183 6.38 13.55 15.93
C PRO A 183 5.21 14.03 15.05
N HIS A 184 5.45 14.39 13.80
CA HIS A 184 4.39 14.79 12.87
C HIS A 184 3.33 13.70 12.66
N ARG A 185 3.71 12.41 12.69
CA ARG A 185 2.79 11.28 12.55
C ARG A 185 1.99 11.02 13.82
N LEU A 186 2.63 11.18 14.98
CA LEU A 186 1.96 11.06 16.28
C LEU A 186 0.86 12.09 16.45
N HIS A 187 1.08 13.34 16.03
CA HIS A 187 0.06 14.39 16.09
C HIS A 187 -1.14 14.06 15.19
N LYS A 188 -0.89 13.72 13.93
CA LYS A 188 -1.95 13.40 12.96
C LYS A 188 -2.83 12.22 13.42
N SER A 189 -2.22 11.21 14.04
CA SER A 189 -2.93 10.00 14.44
C SER A 189 -3.76 10.17 15.72
N LYS A 190 -3.48 11.22 16.53
CA LYS A 190 -4.33 11.63 17.67
C LYS A 190 -5.64 12.31 17.22
N ASP A 191 -5.72 12.76 15.98
CA ASP A 191 -6.92 13.37 15.40
C ASP A 191 -7.90 12.36 14.77
N SER A 192 -7.58 11.06 14.84
CA SER A 192 -8.47 10.00 14.33
C SER A 192 -9.83 10.06 15.03
N LYS A 193 -10.91 10.16 14.23
CA LYS A 193 -12.30 10.18 14.70
C LYS A 193 -12.97 8.81 14.65
N GLU A 194 -12.21 7.74 14.46
CA GLU A 194 -12.78 6.40 14.37
C GLU A 194 -13.08 5.85 15.77
N PRO A 195 -14.36 5.61 16.13
CA PRO A 195 -14.72 5.17 17.48
C PRO A 195 -14.43 3.68 17.75
N ARG A 196 -14.10 2.90 16.72
CA ARG A 196 -13.88 1.45 16.85
C ARG A 196 -12.52 1.07 17.38
N TRP A 197 -11.54 1.98 17.39
CA TRP A 197 -10.25 1.65 17.97
C TRP A 197 -9.49 2.81 18.54
N ASP A 198 -8.70 2.51 19.56
CA ASP A 198 -7.69 3.40 20.11
C ASP A 198 -6.34 3.13 19.46
N ASN A 199 -5.68 4.17 18.95
CA ASN A 199 -4.34 4.04 18.40
C ASN A 199 -3.29 3.99 19.52
N VAL A 200 -2.35 3.04 19.43
CA VAL A 200 -1.27 2.83 20.41
C VAL A 200 0.08 2.83 19.68
N TYR A 201 1.09 3.50 20.26
CA TYR A 201 2.39 3.73 19.61
C TYR A 201 3.57 3.28 20.49
N PRO A 202 3.73 1.96 20.69
CA PRO A 202 4.68 1.43 21.67
C PRO A 202 6.14 1.80 21.37
N LEU A 203 6.51 2.02 20.10
CA LEU A 203 7.86 2.47 19.77
C LEU A 203 8.11 3.92 20.21
N ALA A 204 7.14 4.80 19.99
CA ALA A 204 7.21 6.18 20.45
C ALA A 204 7.24 6.25 21.98
N ASP A 205 6.36 5.50 22.65
CA ASP A 205 6.30 5.45 24.11
C ASP A 205 7.61 4.92 24.73
N ALA A 206 8.30 4.01 24.04
CA ALA A 206 9.59 3.47 24.44
C ALA A 206 10.80 4.33 24.01
N GLY A 207 10.58 5.48 23.35
CA GLY A 207 11.66 6.35 22.88
C GLY A 207 12.48 5.78 21.71
N ILE A 208 11.98 4.76 21.00
CA ILE A 208 12.68 4.08 19.90
C ILE A 208 12.73 5.00 18.68
N THR A 209 13.92 5.15 18.10
CA THR A 209 14.22 5.97 16.91
C THR A 209 14.58 5.12 15.69
N GLU A 210 14.74 5.73 14.50
CA GLU A 210 15.23 5.00 13.32
C GLU A 210 16.61 4.35 13.59
N LYS A 211 17.49 5.03 14.35
CA LYS A 211 18.81 4.49 14.70
C LYS A 211 18.69 3.16 15.44
N ASP A 212 17.74 3.06 16.37
CA ASP A 212 17.48 1.87 17.17
C ASP A 212 16.88 0.76 16.31
N VAL A 213 15.93 1.10 15.43
CA VAL A 213 15.37 0.17 14.44
C VAL A 213 16.48 -0.43 13.57
N ARG A 214 17.39 0.40 13.04
CA ARG A 214 18.54 -0.08 12.25
C ARG A 214 19.48 -0.95 13.08
N ALA A 215 19.70 -0.60 14.35
CA ALA A 215 20.55 -1.38 15.25
C ALA A 215 19.95 -2.75 15.57
N PHE A 216 18.63 -2.85 15.71
CA PHE A 216 17.91 -4.11 15.85
C PHE A 216 18.12 -4.99 14.61
N TRP A 217 17.85 -4.46 13.41
CA TRP A 217 17.93 -5.24 12.17
C TRP A 217 19.33 -5.72 11.83
N ARG A 218 20.38 -4.95 12.17
CA ARG A 218 21.79 -5.40 12.04
C ARG A 218 22.13 -6.67 12.84
N ARG A 219 21.32 -7.01 13.85
CA ARG A 219 21.53 -8.20 14.70
C ARG A 219 20.65 -9.38 14.29
N GLN A 220 19.72 -9.18 13.36
CA GLN A 220 18.83 -10.23 12.87
C GLN A 220 19.52 -11.07 11.78
N PRO A 221 19.17 -12.35 11.63
CA PRO A 221 19.69 -13.19 10.55
C PRO A 221 19.09 -12.86 9.17
N PHE A 222 18.12 -11.94 9.13
CA PHE A 222 17.45 -11.44 7.93
C PHE A 222 17.12 -9.94 8.11
N ASP A 223 16.87 -9.23 7.00
CA ASP A 223 16.41 -7.83 7.01
C ASP A 223 15.56 -7.56 5.75
N LEU A 224 14.80 -6.47 5.76
CA LEU A 224 14.01 -6.01 4.62
C LEU A 224 14.95 -5.63 3.47
N GLN A 225 14.90 -6.39 2.37
CA GLN A 225 15.74 -6.17 1.19
C GLN A 225 15.23 -5.05 0.27
N LEU A 226 14.67 -3.99 0.88
CA LEU A 226 14.26 -2.77 0.20
C LEU A 226 15.14 -1.60 0.59
N GLU A 227 15.53 -0.85 -0.42
CA GLU A 227 16.14 0.46 -0.29
C GLU A 227 15.12 1.51 0.15
N SER A 228 15.60 2.60 0.73
CA SER A 228 14.75 3.67 1.30
C SER A 228 13.87 4.40 0.26
N TYR A 229 14.25 4.35 -1.02
CA TYR A 229 13.48 4.92 -2.11
C TYR A 229 12.39 3.99 -2.65
N GLU A 230 12.54 2.67 -2.46
CA GLU A 230 11.67 1.67 -3.06
C GLU A 230 10.32 1.59 -2.36
N GLY A 231 10.29 1.65 -1.02
CA GLY A 231 9.07 1.54 -0.22
C GLY A 231 8.28 0.24 -0.46
N ASN A 232 7.22 -0.01 0.35
CA ASN A 232 6.49 -1.27 0.23
C ASN A 232 5.73 -1.38 -1.12
N CYS A 233 4.81 -0.46 -1.42
CA CYS A 233 4.08 -0.51 -2.69
C CYS A 233 4.85 0.20 -3.81
N ARG A 234 5.31 -0.51 -4.85
CA ARG A 234 6.28 0.01 -5.85
C ARG A 234 5.85 1.32 -6.51
N PHE A 235 4.69 1.38 -7.15
CA PHE A 235 4.18 2.59 -7.81
C PHE A 235 3.23 3.43 -6.93
N CYS A 236 3.50 3.52 -5.61
CA CYS A 236 2.69 4.35 -4.71
C CYS A 236 2.83 5.85 -5.05
N PHE A 237 1.69 6.53 -5.20
CA PHE A 237 1.59 7.96 -5.50
C PHE A 237 2.08 8.88 -4.37
N GLU A 238 2.30 8.36 -3.15
CA GLU A 238 2.87 9.12 -2.04
C GLU A 238 4.39 9.28 -2.16
N LYS A 239 5.02 8.56 -3.09
CA LYS A 239 6.43 8.76 -3.41
C LYS A 239 6.64 10.09 -4.11
N ASN A 240 7.79 10.71 -3.82
CA ASN A 240 8.18 11.92 -4.54
C ASN A 240 8.57 11.59 -5.99
N LYS A 241 8.63 12.63 -6.83
CA LYS A 241 8.90 12.50 -8.27
C LYS A 241 10.25 11.85 -8.59
N ALA A 242 11.29 12.08 -7.78
CA ALA A 242 12.60 11.50 -8.03
C ALA A 242 12.60 9.98 -7.80
N LYS A 243 11.95 9.53 -6.72
CA LYS A 243 11.76 8.09 -6.45
C LYS A 243 10.93 7.43 -7.56
N LEU A 244 9.83 8.06 -7.97
CA LEU A 244 8.97 7.54 -9.03
C LEU A 244 9.69 7.48 -10.38
N GLN A 245 10.49 8.49 -10.73
CA GLN A 245 11.30 8.45 -11.95
C GLN A 245 12.28 7.27 -11.93
N LEU A 246 13.02 7.07 -10.84
CA LEU A 246 13.94 5.94 -10.73
C LEU A 246 13.20 4.59 -10.85
N LEU A 247 12.07 4.44 -10.17
CA LEU A 247 11.28 3.19 -10.25
C LEU A 247 10.72 2.95 -11.66
N THR A 248 10.32 4.00 -12.36
CA THR A 248 9.95 3.93 -13.78
C THR A 248 11.14 3.52 -14.65
N ASP A 249 12.33 4.06 -14.42
CA ASP A 249 13.54 3.71 -15.16
C ASP A 249 13.99 2.25 -14.88
N GLU A 250 13.84 1.76 -13.66
CA GLU A 250 14.13 0.37 -13.28
C GLU A 250 13.12 -0.64 -13.84
N THR A 251 11.85 -0.24 -13.95
CA THR A 251 10.74 -1.10 -14.36
C THR A 251 9.85 -0.46 -15.42
N PRO A 252 10.41 -0.12 -16.61
CA PRO A 252 9.71 0.67 -17.62
C PRO A 252 8.52 -0.06 -18.23
N ILE A 253 8.59 -1.39 -18.35
CA ILE A 253 7.49 -2.20 -18.91
C ILE A 253 6.28 -2.18 -17.96
N ALA A 254 6.49 -2.35 -16.65
CA ALA A 254 5.42 -2.22 -15.67
C ALA A 254 4.84 -0.80 -15.63
N ALA A 255 5.69 0.23 -15.69
CA ALA A 255 5.24 1.62 -15.78
C ALA A 255 4.41 1.89 -17.04
N GLN A 256 4.75 1.27 -18.18
CA GLN A 256 3.97 1.36 -19.42
C GLN A 256 2.57 0.76 -19.26
N VAL A 257 2.45 -0.43 -18.66
CA VAL A 257 1.13 -1.06 -18.40
C VAL A 257 0.28 -0.20 -17.46
N LEU A 258 0.89 0.45 -16.47
CA LEU A 258 0.18 1.39 -15.60
C LEU A 258 -0.20 2.69 -16.32
N ALA A 259 0.62 3.20 -17.24
CA ALA A 259 0.27 4.36 -18.06
C ALA A 259 -0.93 4.09 -18.98
N GLU A 260 -1.04 2.89 -19.54
CA GLU A 260 -2.23 2.44 -20.30
C GLU A 260 -3.51 2.50 -19.43
N THR A 261 -3.39 2.20 -18.14
CA THR A 261 -4.49 2.32 -17.18
C THR A 261 -4.92 3.77 -16.97
N GLU A 262 -3.96 4.68 -16.82
CA GLU A 262 -4.24 6.11 -16.66
C GLU A 262 -4.96 6.68 -17.88
N GLU A 263 -4.54 6.28 -19.09
CA GLU A 263 -5.19 6.67 -20.34
C GLU A 263 -6.63 6.13 -20.41
N ALA A 264 -6.84 4.85 -20.13
CA ALA A 264 -8.15 4.22 -20.14
C ALA A 264 -9.13 4.87 -19.14
N THR A 265 -8.63 5.28 -17.97
CA THR A 265 -9.44 5.88 -16.89
C THR A 265 -9.56 7.40 -17.02
N ARG A 266 -8.73 8.04 -17.87
CA ARG A 266 -8.57 9.50 -17.99
C ARG A 266 -8.24 10.19 -16.67
N THR A 267 -7.55 9.48 -15.77
CA THR A 267 -7.10 9.99 -14.47
C THR A 267 -5.67 9.54 -14.21
N THR A 268 -5.01 10.09 -13.18
CA THR A 268 -3.58 9.85 -12.91
C THR A 268 -3.41 9.34 -11.48
N PHE A 269 -2.49 8.38 -11.28
CA PHE A 269 -2.09 7.94 -9.94
C PHE A 269 -1.41 9.09 -9.19
N ILE A 270 -0.59 9.87 -9.90
CA ILE A 270 0.13 11.02 -9.35
C ILE A 270 -0.59 12.28 -9.79
N ASP A 271 -0.99 13.13 -8.85
CA ASP A 271 -1.82 14.32 -9.14
C ASP A 271 -1.26 15.14 -10.32
N LYS A 272 -2.04 15.17 -11.40
CA LYS A 272 -1.77 15.92 -12.64
C LYS A 272 -0.46 15.55 -13.35
N LEU A 273 0.12 14.40 -13.03
CA LEU A 273 1.37 13.94 -13.65
C LEU A 273 1.23 12.48 -14.09
N PRO A 274 0.91 12.22 -15.37
CA PRO A 274 0.77 10.85 -15.85
C PRO A 274 2.13 10.14 -15.84
N LEU A 275 2.11 8.82 -15.63
CA LEU A 275 3.26 7.92 -15.75
C LEU A 275 3.94 8.05 -17.12
N GLN A 276 3.19 8.37 -18.18
CA GLN A 276 3.76 8.67 -19.49
C GLN A 276 4.80 9.81 -19.44
N ALA A 277 4.64 10.79 -18.55
CA ALA A 277 5.61 11.88 -18.40
C ALA A 277 6.96 11.39 -17.82
N PHE A 278 6.93 10.35 -16.98
CA PHE A 278 8.14 9.70 -16.46
C PHE A 278 8.76 8.78 -17.51
N LEU A 279 7.93 8.02 -18.25
CA LEU A 279 8.37 7.16 -19.35
C LEU A 279 9.15 7.94 -20.42
N ASN A 280 8.70 9.15 -20.76
CA ASN A 280 9.37 10.04 -21.71
C ASN A 280 10.77 10.50 -21.27
N ARG A 281 11.16 10.20 -20.01
CA ARG A 281 12.45 10.55 -19.40
C ARG A 281 13.33 9.34 -19.12
N VAL A 282 12.84 8.12 -19.37
CA VAL A 282 13.62 6.89 -19.20
C VAL A 282 14.93 6.99 -19.98
N GLY A 283 16.03 6.67 -19.32
CA GLY A 283 17.36 6.68 -19.90
C GLY A 283 18.00 8.08 -20.06
N ARG A 284 17.32 9.17 -19.68
CA ARG A 284 17.92 10.52 -19.71
C ARG A 284 19.05 10.71 -18.68
N ARG A 285 19.00 9.93 -17.60
CA ARG A 285 20.04 9.92 -16.56
C ARG A 285 20.35 8.45 -16.22
N PRO A 286 21.63 8.05 -16.08
CA PRO A 286 21.98 6.70 -15.67
C PRO A 286 21.28 6.30 -14.35
N ILE A 287 20.76 5.08 -14.28
CA ILE A 287 20.06 4.54 -13.11
C ILE A 287 20.95 4.63 -11.87
N GLU A 288 22.24 4.28 -12.00
CA GLU A 288 23.19 4.32 -10.87
C GLU A 288 23.42 5.73 -10.31
N ASP A 289 23.40 6.75 -11.17
CA ASP A 289 23.50 8.14 -10.71
C ASP A 289 22.24 8.59 -9.98
N GLN A 290 21.06 8.13 -10.42
CA GLN A 290 19.79 8.40 -9.76
C GLN A 290 19.73 7.70 -8.39
N ARG A 291 20.13 6.42 -8.33
CA ARG A 291 20.24 5.63 -7.10
C ARG A 291 21.17 6.31 -6.10
N ARG A 292 22.39 6.63 -6.51
CA ARG A 292 23.37 7.33 -5.68
C ARG A 292 22.80 8.63 -5.11
N ALA A 293 22.18 9.45 -5.95
CA ALA A 293 21.61 10.72 -5.51
C ALA A 293 20.46 10.56 -4.49
N LEU A 294 19.66 9.49 -4.58
CA LEU A 294 18.59 9.22 -3.62
C LEU A 294 19.11 8.61 -2.31
N LEU A 295 20.17 7.80 -2.36
CA LEU A 295 20.79 7.18 -1.19
C LEU A 295 21.67 8.16 -0.39
N GLU A 296 22.34 9.08 -1.07
CA GLU A 296 23.14 10.16 -0.45
C GLU A 296 22.28 11.31 0.06
N ALA A 297 21.03 11.44 -0.43
CA ALA A 297 20.11 12.45 0.07
C ALA A 297 19.76 12.18 1.55
N PRO A 298 19.56 13.25 2.35
CA PRO A 298 19.14 13.09 3.74
C PRO A 298 17.86 12.24 3.82
N PRO A 299 17.74 11.37 4.85
CA PRO A 299 16.63 10.44 4.99
C PRO A 299 15.30 11.16 4.83
N GLN A 300 14.58 10.85 3.77
CA GLN A 300 13.22 11.33 3.58
C GLN A 300 12.31 10.46 4.45
N PRO A 301 11.27 11.04 5.10
CA PRO A 301 10.26 10.23 5.78
C PRO A 301 9.78 9.13 4.83
N ILE A 302 9.70 7.89 5.33
CA ILE A 302 9.31 6.73 4.53
C ILE A 302 7.96 7.02 3.89
N SER A 303 7.92 7.12 2.56
CA SER A 303 6.74 7.55 1.80
C SER A 303 5.60 6.52 1.75
N CYS A 304 5.63 5.47 2.58
CA CYS A 304 4.61 4.44 2.62
C CYS A 304 3.92 4.47 3.98
N PHE A 305 3.09 5.49 4.19
CA PHE A 305 2.26 5.64 5.39
C PHE A 305 0.85 5.13 5.11
N CYS A 306 0.74 3.85 4.74
CA CYS A 306 -0.54 3.18 4.56
C CYS A 306 -1.01 2.64 5.93
N GLY A 307 -1.44 3.53 6.83
CA GLY A 307 -1.86 3.22 8.19
C GLY A 307 -2.31 4.43 9.02
N ASP A 308 -1.89 5.64 8.64
CA ASP A 308 -2.22 6.92 9.30
C ASP A 308 -3.42 7.66 8.68
#